data_AF-A0A6C0C0F2-F1
#
_entry.id   AF-A0A6C0C0F2-F1
#
_cell.length_a   1.000
_cell.length_b   1.000
_cell.length_c   1.000
_cell.angle_alpha   90.00
_cell.angle_beta   90.00
_cell.angle_gamma   90.00
#
_symmetry.space_group_name_H-M   'P 1'
#
loop_
_entity.id
_entity.type
_entity.pdbx_description
1 polymer ?
#
loop_
_entity_poly.entity_id
_entity_poly.type
_entity_poly.pdbx_seq_one_letter_code
_entity_poly.pdbx_strand_id
1 'polypeptide(L)'
;MSTRYSTTQNELLLSSLMNFYNNKKHLDSIISIINGEGKISLRIIDWFVTNYAKEKYVVYTLNNNRFKVFHEYKLKLKAYSKKRFDPFCRWERICIPYDDKHNMETTLGQLNFFRWALENNIIKYIEENYDDIEKDMNSRNTNSRKKNETTSENKTRKKREELSVSACKCIKKENVHIVVKFT
;
A
#
# COMPACT_ATOMS: atom_id res chain seq x y z
N MET A 1 31.05 -10.76 -1.43
CA MET A 1 31.26 -9.65 -0.48
C MET A 1 29.91 -9.08 -0.09
N SER A 2 29.48 -9.34 1.15
CA SER A 2 28.19 -8.86 1.67
C SER A 2 28.36 -7.43 2.16
N THR A 3 27.70 -6.48 1.51
CA THR A 3 27.71 -5.07 1.90
C THR A 3 27.01 -4.95 3.26
N ARG A 4 27.80 -4.80 4.33
CA ARG A 4 27.30 -4.42 5.66
C ARG A 4 26.68 -3.02 5.55
N TYR A 5 25.37 -2.95 5.30
CA TYR A 5 24.61 -1.73 5.50
C TYR A 5 24.63 -1.39 6.99
N SER A 6 25.13 -0.21 7.33
CA SER A 6 25.47 0.22 8.69
C SER A 6 24.29 0.15 9.65
N THR A 7 24.49 -0.56 10.78
CA THR A 7 23.56 -0.71 11.91
C THR A 7 22.92 0.62 12.33
N THR A 8 23.69 1.72 12.26
CA THR A 8 23.26 3.09 12.59
C THR A 8 22.12 3.64 11.71
N GLN A 9 22.06 3.33 10.41
CA GLN A 9 20.96 3.81 9.56
C GLN A 9 19.64 3.12 9.88
N ASN A 10 19.69 1.82 10.20
CA ASN A 10 18.51 1.07 10.62
C ASN A 10 18.02 1.54 11.99
N GLU A 11 18.94 1.81 12.91
CA GLU A 11 18.62 2.36 14.23
C GLU A 11 17.96 3.73 14.15
N LEU A 12 18.50 4.65 13.33
CA LEU A 12 17.90 5.98 13.12
C LEU A 12 16.51 5.90 12.48
N LEU A 13 16.33 4.99 11.51
CA LEU A 13 15.04 4.78 10.88
C LEU A 13 14.04 4.17 11.87
N LEU A 14 14.47 3.20 12.67
CA LEU A 14 13.65 2.57 13.69
C LEU A 14 13.26 3.57 14.77
N SER A 15 14.17 4.39 15.28
CA SER A 15 13.85 5.42 16.27
C SER A 15 12.85 6.45 15.75
N SER A 16 12.97 6.86 14.47
CA SER A 16 11.98 7.71 13.82
C SER A 16 10.61 7.05 13.73
N LEU A 17 10.55 5.75 13.44
CA LEU A 17 9.30 5.00 13.40
C LEU A 17 8.69 4.84 14.79
N MET A 18 9.49 4.51 15.80
CA MET A 18 9.01 4.40 17.19
C MET A 18 8.43 5.73 17.66
N ASN A 19 9.07 6.86 17.37
CA ASN A 19 8.52 8.19 17.69
C ASN A 19 7.17 8.45 17.01
N PHE A 20 6.97 7.99 15.78
CA PHE A 20 5.69 8.09 15.09
C PHE A 20 4.61 7.21 15.75
N TYR A 21 4.96 5.98 16.10
CA TYR A 21 4.05 5.00 16.71
C TYR A 21 3.86 5.15 18.22
N ASN A 22 4.61 6.04 18.90
CA ASN A 22 4.33 6.43 20.28
C ASN A 22 2.91 6.99 20.44
N ASN A 23 2.30 7.53 19.37
CA ASN A 23 0.88 7.81 19.36
C ASN A 23 0.09 6.50 19.26
N LYS A 24 -0.51 6.12 20.40
CA LYS A 24 -1.29 4.88 20.53
C LYS A 24 -2.36 4.71 19.46
N LYS A 25 -3.00 5.79 18.97
CA LYS A 25 -3.99 5.70 17.89
C LYS A 25 -3.41 5.14 16.59
N HIS A 26 -2.18 5.52 16.24
CA HIS A 26 -1.52 5.01 15.03
C HIS A 26 -1.18 3.53 15.18
N LEU A 27 -0.71 3.14 16.37
CA LEU A 27 -0.35 1.77 16.68
C LEU A 27 -1.58 0.83 16.70
N ASP A 28 -2.65 1.24 17.39
CA ASP A 28 -3.92 0.51 17.45
C ASP A 28 -4.51 0.31 16.04
N SER A 29 -4.44 1.35 15.19
CA SER A 29 -4.93 1.29 13.81
C SER A 29 -4.19 0.25 12.98
N ILE A 30 -2.85 0.20 13.06
CA ILE A 30 -2.09 -0.78 12.27
C ILE A 30 -2.28 -2.19 12.79
N ILE A 31 -2.42 -2.37 14.11
CA ILE A 31 -2.61 -3.69 14.72
C ILE A 31 -3.96 -4.27 14.34
N SER A 32 -5.02 -3.47 14.38
CA SER A 32 -6.35 -3.91 13.93
C SER A 32 -6.32 -4.43 12.48
N ILE A 33 -5.57 -3.76 11.59
CA ILE A 33 -5.41 -4.17 10.19
C ILE A 33 -4.55 -5.44 10.07
N ILE A 34 -3.49 -5.56 10.86
CA ILE A 34 -2.52 -6.66 10.78
C ILE A 34 -3.11 -7.95 11.36
N ASN A 35 -3.85 -7.85 12.46
CA ASN A 35 -4.59 -8.96 13.07
C ASN A 35 -5.82 -9.35 12.24
N GLY A 36 -6.30 -8.47 11.36
CA GLY A 36 -7.49 -8.71 10.55
C GLY A 36 -8.79 -8.55 11.33
N GLU A 37 -8.78 -7.75 12.39
CA GLU A 37 -9.96 -7.45 13.21
C GLU A 37 -10.89 -6.43 12.52
N GLY A 38 -10.34 -5.60 11.63
CA GLY A 38 -11.09 -4.60 10.87
C GLY A 38 -11.59 -5.07 9.50
N LYS A 39 -12.55 -4.30 8.94
CA LYS A 39 -13.03 -4.50 7.55
C LYS A 39 -11.89 -4.35 6.54
N ILE A 40 -10.95 -3.44 6.80
CA ILE A 40 -9.78 -3.22 5.95
C ILE A 40 -8.69 -4.22 6.30
N SER A 41 -8.47 -5.17 5.39
CA SER A 41 -7.33 -6.09 5.47
C SER A 41 -6.10 -5.54 4.74
N LEU A 42 -4.93 -6.08 5.10
CA LEU A 42 -3.67 -5.91 4.36
C LEU A 42 -3.82 -6.08 2.84
N ARG A 43 -4.67 -7.04 2.42
CA ARG A 43 -4.86 -7.39 1.01
C ARG A 43 -5.62 -6.31 0.25
N ILE A 44 -6.63 -5.70 0.89
CA ILE A 44 -7.39 -4.58 0.32
C ILE A 44 -6.47 -3.36 0.14
N ILE A 45 -5.63 -3.06 1.13
CA ILE A 45 -4.72 -1.92 1.05
C ILE A 45 -3.68 -2.13 -0.06
N ASP A 46 -3.05 -3.32 -0.13
CA ASP A 46 -2.12 -3.65 -1.20
C ASP A 46 -2.80 -3.58 -2.58
N TRP A 47 -4.00 -4.13 -2.71
CA TRP A 47 -4.80 -4.04 -3.94
C TRP A 47 -5.07 -2.60 -4.35
N PHE A 48 -5.48 -1.77 -3.38
CA PHE A 48 -5.78 -0.36 -3.61
C PHE A 48 -4.57 0.37 -4.20
N VAL A 49 -3.42 0.30 -3.55
CA VAL A 49 -2.24 1.09 -3.94
C VAL A 49 -1.55 0.55 -5.20
N THR A 50 -1.64 -0.75 -5.48
CA THR A 50 -0.94 -1.39 -6.62
C THR A 50 -1.78 -1.48 -7.90
N ASN A 51 -3.10 -1.64 -7.78
CA ASN A 51 -3.99 -1.97 -8.89
C ASN A 51 -5.11 -0.94 -9.04
N TYR A 52 -5.97 -0.79 -8.02
CA TYR A 52 -7.14 0.09 -8.12
C TYR A 52 -6.74 1.55 -8.41
N ALA A 53 -5.80 2.10 -7.63
CA ALA A 53 -5.32 3.47 -7.81
C ALA A 53 -4.61 3.68 -9.17
N LYS A 54 -3.95 2.65 -9.69
CA LYS A 54 -3.28 2.65 -10.99
C LYS A 54 -4.28 2.76 -12.14
N GLU A 55 -5.35 1.99 -12.07
CA GLU A 55 -6.38 1.93 -13.11
C GLU A 55 -7.32 3.14 -13.04
N LYS A 56 -7.82 3.50 -11.85
CA LYS A 56 -8.77 4.60 -11.70
C LYS A 56 -8.09 5.97 -11.72
N TYR A 57 -6.76 6.02 -11.61
CA TYR A 57 -5.98 7.25 -11.41
C TYR A 57 -6.50 8.01 -10.19
N VAL A 58 -6.43 7.35 -9.03
CA VAL A 58 -6.91 7.95 -7.78
C VAL A 58 -6.01 9.13 -7.40
N VAL A 59 -6.63 10.30 -7.33
CA VAL A 59 -6.01 11.57 -6.96
C VAL A 59 -6.94 12.31 -6.00
N TYR A 60 -6.39 12.81 -4.91
CA TYR A 60 -7.09 13.70 -3.97
C TYR A 60 -6.16 14.82 -3.51
N THR A 61 -6.73 15.85 -2.89
CA THR A 61 -5.96 16.96 -2.34
C THR A 61 -5.48 16.62 -0.93
N LEU A 62 -4.18 16.69 -0.70
CA LEU A 62 -3.53 16.53 0.60
C LEU A 62 -2.65 17.76 0.85
N ASN A 63 -2.90 18.51 1.93
CA ASN A 63 -2.15 19.73 2.26
C ASN A 63 -2.03 20.71 1.07
N ASN A 64 -3.16 21.00 0.40
CA ASN A 64 -3.25 21.83 -0.81
C ASN A 64 -2.50 21.31 -2.05
N ASN A 65 -1.90 20.12 -1.99
CA ASN A 65 -1.21 19.49 -3.10
C ASN A 65 -2.01 18.32 -3.67
N ARG A 66 -1.90 18.11 -4.98
CA ARG A 66 -2.52 16.95 -5.65
C ARG A 66 -1.71 15.69 -5.37
N PHE A 67 -2.27 14.80 -4.55
CA PHE A 67 -1.65 13.53 -4.20
C PHE A 67 -2.08 12.43 -5.16
N LYS A 68 -1.14 11.90 -5.94
CA LYS A 68 -1.40 10.83 -6.93
C LYS A 68 -0.98 9.48 -6.33
N VAL A 69 -1.95 8.75 -5.76
CA VAL A 69 -1.70 7.57 -4.92
C VAL A 69 -0.72 6.57 -5.55
N PHE A 70 -1.01 6.09 -6.76
CA PHE A 70 -0.16 5.10 -7.42
C PHE A 70 1.25 5.62 -7.72
N HIS A 71 1.37 6.91 -8.05
CA HIS A 71 2.66 7.51 -8.39
C HIS A 71 3.53 7.68 -7.15
N GLU A 72 2.95 8.18 -6.07
CA GLU A 72 3.60 8.32 -4.77
C GLU A 72 4.04 6.97 -4.21
N TYR A 73 3.18 5.95 -4.29
CA TYR A 73 3.55 4.58 -3.94
C TYR A 73 4.79 4.08 -4.72
N LYS A 74 4.84 4.34 -6.04
CA LYS A 74 5.98 3.97 -6.88
C LYS A 74 7.25 4.74 -6.53
N LEU A 75 7.15 6.01 -6.13
CA LEU A 75 8.28 6.80 -5.65
C LEU A 75 8.81 6.26 -4.31
N LYS A 76 7.93 5.91 -3.37
CA LYS A 76 8.32 5.29 -2.09
C LYS A 76 9.04 3.96 -2.29
N LEU A 77 8.55 3.09 -3.17
CA LEU A 77 9.24 1.84 -3.52
C LEU A 77 10.66 2.06 -4.09
N LYS A 78 10.87 3.15 -4.84
CA LYS A 78 12.21 3.51 -5.35
C LYS A 78 13.11 4.02 -4.22
N ALA A 79 12.59 4.87 -3.33
CA ALA A 79 13.35 5.48 -2.24
C ALA A 79 13.74 4.47 -1.15
N TYR A 80 12.81 3.61 -0.73
CA TYR A 80 13.01 2.69 0.40
C TYR A 80 13.47 1.29 -0.02
N SER A 81 13.45 0.96 -1.32
CA SER A 81 13.48 -0.41 -1.85
C SER A 81 12.26 -1.24 -1.45
N LYS A 82 12.00 -2.33 -2.18
CA LYS A 82 10.91 -3.27 -1.86
C LYS A 82 11.03 -3.90 -0.48
N LYS A 83 12.26 -4.05 0.06
CA LYS A 83 12.49 -4.66 1.38
C LYS A 83 12.02 -3.76 2.53
N ARG A 84 12.14 -2.44 2.39
CA ARG A 84 11.82 -1.49 3.47
C ARG A 84 10.51 -0.72 3.23
N PHE A 85 9.70 -1.18 2.29
CA PHE A 85 8.39 -0.63 1.99
C PHE A 85 7.50 -1.76 1.45
N ASP A 86 7.16 -2.69 2.34
CA ASP A 86 6.38 -3.89 2.05
C ASP A 86 5.21 -3.94 3.04
N PRO A 87 3.94 -3.89 2.60
CA PRO A 87 2.81 -4.06 3.51
C PRO A 87 2.83 -5.42 4.22
N PHE A 88 3.52 -6.42 3.65
CA PHE A 88 3.56 -7.77 4.19
C PHE A 88 4.81 -8.00 5.06
N CYS A 89 4.63 -8.72 6.17
CA CYS A 89 5.67 -9.11 7.13
C CYS A 89 6.59 -10.24 6.58
N ARG A 90 7.27 -9.99 5.45
CA ARG A 90 8.04 -11.02 4.68
C ARG A 90 9.53 -11.06 4.97
N TRP A 91 10.09 -10.02 5.58
CA TRP A 91 11.55 -9.84 5.72
C TRP A 91 12.01 -10.13 7.15
N GLU A 92 13.14 -9.54 7.54
CA GLU A 92 13.67 -9.61 8.90
C GLU A 92 12.68 -9.00 9.89
N ARG A 93 12.20 -9.84 10.81
CA ARG A 93 11.21 -9.46 11.80
C ARG A 93 11.88 -8.79 12.99
N ILE A 94 11.17 -7.83 13.55
CA ILE A 94 11.53 -7.09 14.75
C ILE A 94 10.34 -7.15 15.72
N CYS A 95 10.64 -7.17 17.01
CA CYS A 95 9.63 -7.04 18.05
C CYS A 95 9.56 -5.59 18.51
N ILE A 96 8.35 -5.03 18.50
CA ILE A 96 8.09 -3.68 19.02
C ILE A 96 7.11 -3.78 20.20
N PRO A 97 7.27 -2.97 21.26
CA PRO A 97 6.33 -2.95 22.36
C PRO A 97 4.99 -2.36 21.91
N TYR A 98 3.89 -3.05 22.19
CA TYR A 98 2.55 -2.55 21.92
C TYR A 98 1.94 -1.90 23.17
N ASP A 99 2.03 -2.60 24.29
CA ASP A 99 1.66 -2.11 25.61
C ASP A 99 2.67 -2.64 26.64
N ASP A 100 2.43 -2.39 27.94
CA ASP A 100 3.34 -2.79 29.01
C ASP A 100 3.53 -4.33 29.12
N LYS A 101 2.72 -5.13 28.42
CA LYS A 101 2.69 -6.60 28.55
C LYS A 101 2.84 -7.35 27.23
N HIS A 102 2.56 -6.70 26.09
CA HIS A 102 2.46 -7.33 24.78
C HIS A 102 3.45 -6.69 23.82
N ASN A 103 4.13 -7.57 23.08
CA ASN A 103 4.99 -7.18 21.96
C ASN A 103 4.34 -7.63 20.65
N MET A 104 4.56 -6.83 19.62
CA MET A 104 4.11 -7.12 18.27
C MET A 104 5.30 -7.50 17.40
N GLU A 105 5.20 -8.64 16.71
CA GLU A 105 6.17 -9.03 15.69
C GLU A 105 5.81 -8.36 14.35
N THR A 106 6.73 -7.57 13.81
CA THR A 106 6.53 -6.82 12.56
C THR A 106 7.84 -6.72 11.76
N THR A 107 7.85 -5.96 10.67
CA THR A 107 9.08 -5.63 9.93
C THR A 107 9.20 -4.13 9.75
N LEU A 108 10.44 -3.64 9.58
CA LEU A 108 10.69 -2.24 9.26
C LEU A 108 9.95 -1.79 7.98
N GLY A 109 9.81 -2.69 7.01
CA GLY A 109 9.08 -2.42 5.77
C GLY A 109 7.59 -2.23 5.97
N GLN A 110 7.00 -3.03 6.85
CA GLN A 110 5.58 -2.94 7.21
C GLN A 110 5.31 -1.64 7.97
N LEU A 111 6.15 -1.29 8.95
CA LEU A 111 6.04 -0.04 9.69
C LEU A 111 6.17 1.19 8.79
N ASN A 112 7.12 1.20 7.86
CA ASN A 112 7.27 2.30 6.90
C ASN A 112 6.06 2.43 5.97
N PHE A 113 5.56 1.29 5.46
CA PHE A 113 4.40 1.28 4.58
C PHE A 113 3.18 1.87 5.28
N PHE A 114 2.90 1.44 6.51
CA PHE A 114 1.74 1.92 7.26
C PHE A 114 1.88 3.36 7.73
N ARG A 115 3.09 3.79 8.10
CA ARG A 115 3.35 5.20 8.41
C ARG A 115 2.98 6.07 7.21
N TRP A 116 3.46 5.71 6.03
CA TRP A 116 3.07 6.39 4.79
C TRP A 116 1.56 6.32 4.52
N ALA A 117 0.93 5.16 4.71
CA ALA A 117 -0.50 5.02 4.47
C ALA A 117 -1.35 5.91 5.40
N LEU A 118 -0.98 6.01 6.68
CA LEU A 118 -1.65 6.87 7.65
C LEU A 118 -1.42 8.36 7.37
N GLU A 119 -0.16 8.77 7.18
CA GLU A 119 0.21 10.17 6.92
C GLU A 119 -0.47 10.73 5.65
N ASN A 120 -0.74 9.87 4.67
CA ASN A 120 -1.33 10.28 3.40
C ASN A 120 -2.83 10.01 3.29
N ASN A 121 -3.53 9.66 4.39
CA ASN A 121 -4.97 9.36 4.38
C ASN A 121 -5.39 8.24 3.41
N ILE A 122 -4.48 7.29 3.14
CA ILE A 122 -4.76 6.13 2.28
C ILE A 122 -5.85 5.26 2.91
N ILE A 123 -5.74 4.99 4.21
CA ILE A 123 -6.71 4.16 4.95
C ILE A 123 -8.09 4.78 4.91
N LYS A 124 -8.19 6.08 5.21
CA LYS A 124 -9.44 6.85 5.15
C LYS A 124 -10.10 6.78 3.77
N TYR A 125 -9.33 6.97 2.70
CA TYR A 125 -9.87 6.86 1.33
C TYR A 125 -10.45 5.46 1.07
N ILE A 126 -9.76 4.41 1.55
CA ILE A 126 -10.23 3.03 1.42
C ILE A 126 -11.53 2.82 2.21
N GLU A 127 -11.66 3.37 3.42
CA GLU A 127 -12.89 3.28 4.22
C GLU A 127 -14.09 3.87 3.47
N GLU A 128 -13.92 5.08 2.90
CA GLU A 128 -14.97 5.80 2.18
C GLU A 128 -15.38 5.12 0.86
N ASN A 129 -14.48 4.33 0.25
CA ASN A 129 -14.69 3.70 -1.06
C ASN A 129 -14.57 2.16 -1.01
N TYR A 130 -14.77 1.56 0.17
CA TYR A 130 -14.40 0.17 0.42
C TYR A 130 -15.10 -0.79 -0.55
N ASP A 131 -16.43 -0.64 -0.70
CA ASP A 131 -17.24 -1.60 -1.45
C ASP A 131 -16.86 -1.62 -2.94
N ASP A 132 -16.50 -0.47 -3.51
CA ASP A 132 -16.01 -0.35 -4.89
C ASP A 132 -14.64 -1.01 -5.07
N ILE A 133 -13.73 -0.82 -4.11
CA ILE A 133 -12.38 -1.40 -4.14
C ILE A 133 -12.47 -2.93 -3.99
N GLU A 134 -13.30 -3.42 -3.08
CA GLU A 134 -13.50 -4.85 -2.85
C GLU A 134 -14.15 -5.53 -4.06
N LYS A 135 -15.20 -4.91 -4.63
CA LYS A 135 -15.84 -5.40 -5.85
C LYS A 135 -14.87 -5.46 -7.02
N ASP A 136 -14.04 -4.42 -7.19
CA ASP A 136 -13.00 -4.39 -8.20
C ASP A 136 -11.99 -5.54 -8.03
N MET A 137 -11.51 -5.74 -6.81
CA MET A 137 -10.60 -6.85 -6.47
C MET A 137 -11.23 -8.21 -6.80
N ASN A 138 -12.48 -8.43 -6.38
CA ASN A 138 -13.18 -9.69 -6.58
C ASN A 138 -13.48 -9.97 -8.06
N SER A 139 -13.80 -8.95 -8.85
CA SER A 139 -14.04 -9.08 -10.30
C SER A 139 -12.80 -9.59 -11.06
N ARG A 140 -11.61 -9.17 -10.64
CA ARG A 140 -10.34 -9.57 -11.29
C ARG A 140 -9.85 -10.93 -10.83
N ASN A 141 -10.07 -11.28 -9.57
CA ASN A 141 -9.76 -12.61 -9.07
C ASN A 141 -10.64 -13.69 -9.74
N THR A 142 -11.90 -13.39 -10.04
CA THR A 142 -12.84 -14.34 -10.66
C THR A 142 -12.61 -14.54 -12.17
N ASN A 143 -12.19 -13.50 -12.89
CA ASN A 143 -11.86 -13.59 -14.33
C ASN A 143 -10.71 -14.57 -14.64
N SER A 144 -9.88 -14.92 -13.65
CA SER A 144 -8.83 -15.94 -13.80
C SER A 144 -9.37 -17.38 -13.95
N ARG A 145 -10.61 -17.65 -13.52
CA ARG A 145 -11.21 -19.00 -13.49
C ARG A 145 -12.09 -19.33 -14.70
N LYS A 146 -12.62 -18.34 -15.44
CA LYS A 146 -13.63 -18.54 -16.50
C LYS A 146 -13.10 -18.92 -17.88
N LYS A 147 -11.80 -19.18 -18.05
CA LYS A 147 -11.22 -19.53 -19.36
C LYS A 147 -10.63 -20.94 -19.34
N ASN A 148 -11.45 -21.95 -19.05
CA ASN A 148 -11.16 -23.36 -19.31
C ASN A 148 -12.47 -24.17 -19.35
N GLU A 149 -13.21 -24.01 -20.43
CA GLU A 149 -14.00 -25.10 -21.01
C GLU A 149 -13.60 -25.21 -22.48
N THR A 150 -12.39 -25.70 -22.72
CA THR A 150 -11.98 -26.37 -23.97
C THR A 150 -10.63 -27.02 -23.71
N THR A 151 -10.73 -28.28 -23.30
CA THR A 151 -9.79 -29.38 -23.50
C THR A 151 -8.52 -29.06 -24.31
N SER A 152 -7.38 -29.01 -23.62
CA SER A 152 -6.08 -29.37 -24.19
C SER A 152 -5.16 -29.86 -23.08
N GLU A 153 -4.75 -31.13 -23.16
CA GLU A 153 -4.05 -31.89 -22.11
C GLU A 153 -2.60 -31.44 -21.84
N ASN A 154 -2.13 -30.39 -22.50
CA ASN A 154 -0.78 -29.83 -22.29
C ASN A 154 -0.83 -28.62 -21.36
N LYS A 155 -0.85 -28.88 -20.04
CA LYS A 155 -0.77 -27.85 -18.98
C LYS A 155 0.59 -27.14 -19.01
N THR A 156 0.73 -26.13 -19.84
CA THR A 156 1.82 -25.15 -19.73
C THR A 156 1.43 -24.05 -18.74
N ARG A 157 2.42 -23.56 -17.97
CA ARG A 157 2.21 -22.49 -16.99
C ARG A 157 1.73 -21.23 -17.71
N LYS A 158 0.57 -20.67 -17.30
CA LYS A 158 0.04 -19.42 -17.85
C LYS A 158 1.08 -18.29 -17.72
N LYS A 159 1.32 -17.56 -18.81
CA LYS A 159 2.19 -16.36 -18.83
C LYS A 159 1.59 -15.26 -17.96
N ARG A 160 2.44 -14.50 -17.26
CA ARG A 160 2.01 -13.43 -16.35
C ARG A 160 1.41 -12.27 -17.15
N GLU A 161 0.14 -11.96 -16.90
CA GLU A 161 -0.60 -10.83 -17.48
C GLU A 161 -0.72 -9.68 -16.44
N GLU A 162 -0.87 -8.44 -16.91
CA GLU A 162 -1.14 -7.32 -16.00
C GLU A 162 -2.60 -7.33 -15.54
N LEU A 163 -2.85 -7.26 -14.22
CA LEU A 163 -4.20 -7.31 -13.65
C LEU A 163 -4.98 -6.01 -13.85
N SER A 164 -4.27 -4.89 -14.01
CA SER A 164 -4.84 -3.55 -14.13
C SER A 164 -4.01 -2.72 -15.10
N VAL A 165 -4.65 -2.22 -16.15
CA VAL A 165 -4.03 -1.30 -17.12
C VAL A 165 -3.92 0.07 -16.47
N SER A 166 -2.78 0.75 -16.65
CA SER A 166 -2.58 2.09 -16.09
C SER A 166 -3.45 3.10 -16.82
N ALA A 167 -4.22 3.92 -16.10
CA ALA A 167 -4.98 5.02 -16.70
C ALA A 167 -4.09 5.98 -17.50
N CYS A 168 -2.84 6.21 -17.06
CA CYS A 168 -1.87 7.05 -17.78
C CYS A 168 -1.39 6.48 -19.13
N LYS A 169 -1.69 5.22 -19.47
CA LYS A 169 -1.38 4.67 -20.80
C LYS A 169 -2.38 5.14 -21.87
N CYS A 170 -3.48 5.78 -21.46
CA CYS A 170 -4.49 6.35 -22.33
C CYS A 170 -4.55 7.87 -22.14
N ILE A 171 -5.03 8.60 -23.15
CA ILE A 171 -5.27 10.04 -23.04
C ILE A 171 -6.45 10.26 -22.08
N LYS A 172 -6.18 10.81 -20.89
CA LYS A 172 -7.20 11.14 -19.88
C LYS A 172 -7.39 12.65 -19.83
N LYS A 173 -8.62 13.11 -20.07
CA LYS A 173 -9.00 14.54 -19.93
C LYS A 173 -9.34 14.82 -18.47
N GLU A 174 -8.69 15.82 -17.88
CA GLU A 174 -9.00 16.32 -16.54
C GLU A 174 -9.51 17.77 -16.63
N ASN A 175 -10.59 18.08 -15.93
CA ASN A 175 -11.07 19.45 -15.78
C ASN A 175 -10.55 20.01 -14.45
N VAL A 176 -9.58 20.91 -14.50
CA VAL A 176 -8.96 21.52 -13.32
C VAL A 176 -9.35 23.00 -13.29
N HIS A 177 -9.91 23.46 -12.17
CA HIS A 177 -10.23 24.86 -11.95
C HIS A 177 -9.02 25.58 -11.34
N ILE A 178 -8.50 26.60 -12.03
CA ILE A 178 -7.34 27.37 -11.58
C ILE A 178 -7.85 28.75 -11.12
N VAL A 179 -7.69 29.06 -9.84
CA VAL A 179 -8.01 30.38 -9.29
C VAL A 179 -6.72 31.17 -9.17
N VAL A 180 -6.58 32.22 -9.98
CA VAL A 180 -5.47 33.17 -9.90
C VAL A 180 -5.89 34.33 -9.00
N LYS A 181 -5.19 34.54 -7.89
CA LYS A 181 -5.39 35.70 -7.00
C LYS A 181 -4.24 36.67 -7.18
N PHE A 182 -4.55 37.93 -7.42
CA PHE A 182 -3.57 39.02 -7.38
C PHE A 182 -3.68 39.72 -6.02
N THR A 183 -2.53 40.01 -5.42
CA THR A 183 -2.38 40.85 -4.22
C THR A 183 -2.14 42.29 -4.61
#